data_AF-A0A822G0P8-F1
#
_entry.id   AF-A0A822G0P8-F1
#
_cell.length_a   1.000
_cell.length_b   1.000
_cell.length_c   1.000
_cell.angle_alpha   90.00
_cell.angle_beta   90.00
_cell.angle_gamma   90.00
#
_symmetry.space_group_name_H-M   'P 1'
#
loop_
_entity.id
_entity.type
_entity.pdbx_description
1 polymer ?
#
loop_
_entity_poly.entity_id
_entity_poly.type
_entity_poly.pdbx_seq_one_letter_code
_entity_poly.pdbx_strand_id
1 'polypeptide(L)'
;SRGWTQIGTPLAFIPDPPSTYNAVLVPYPSATVLYQDLVTQIKKIPGANVISIEQIKNPNIEALYEYMKRTIAKECPGNDPNERELFHGTGGKAIEGIINAGFDDRFFSPSGAWGMLRLSFANCCFDS
;
A
#
# COMPACT_ATOMS: atom_id res chain seq x y z
N SER A 1 -23.19 -0.67 11.79
CA SER A 1 -21.77 -0.27 11.63
C SER A 1 -21.05 -1.42 10.93
N ARG A 2 -20.50 -1.20 9.73
CA ARG A 2 -19.72 -2.24 9.02
C ARG A 2 -18.29 -2.18 9.59
N GLY A 3 -17.99 -3.10 10.50
CA GLY A 3 -16.73 -3.15 11.24
C GLY A 3 -15.61 -3.74 10.40
N TRP A 4 -14.42 -3.18 10.55
CA TRP A 4 -13.19 -3.67 9.95
C TRP A 4 -12.72 -4.96 10.61
N THR A 5 -12.02 -5.81 9.85
CA THR A 5 -11.25 -6.93 10.40
C THR A 5 -9.76 -6.56 10.29
N GLN A 6 -9.17 -6.21 11.43
CA GLN A 6 -7.74 -6.01 11.54
C GLN A 6 -7.02 -7.34 11.34
N ILE A 7 -6.09 -7.39 10.37
CA ILE A 7 -5.25 -8.55 10.14
C ILE A 7 -3.89 -8.32 10.78
N GLY A 8 -3.53 -9.17 11.73
CA GLY A 8 -2.28 -9.07 12.48
C GLY A 8 -2.37 -8.17 13.71
N THR A 9 -1.24 -8.01 14.40
CA THR A 9 -1.15 -7.19 15.60
C THR A 9 -1.03 -5.71 15.22
N PRO A 10 -1.84 -4.80 15.80
CA PRO A 10 -1.66 -3.36 15.62
C PRO A 10 -0.23 -2.94 15.95
N LEU A 11 0.32 -2.01 15.17
CA LEU A 11 1.55 -1.34 15.56
C LEU A 11 1.24 -0.46 16.77
N ALA A 12 1.97 -0.65 17.87
CA ALA A 12 1.71 0.06 19.12
C ALA A 12 1.75 1.59 19.00
N PHE A 13 2.44 2.12 17.99
CA PHE A 13 2.47 3.53 17.65
C PHE A 13 2.94 3.71 16.20
N ILE A 14 2.18 4.48 15.41
CA ILE A 14 2.58 4.93 14.08
C ILE A 14 2.60 6.47 14.12
N PRO A 15 3.76 7.13 13.99
CA PRO A 15 3.82 8.58 14.03
C PRO A 15 3.09 9.18 12.82
N ASP A 16 2.38 10.28 13.05
CA ASP A 16 1.97 11.14 11.96
C ASP A 16 3.18 11.81 11.32
N PRO A 17 3.15 12.06 9.99
CA PRO A 17 4.22 12.78 9.34
C PRO A 17 4.35 14.21 9.94
N PRO A 18 5.59 14.72 10.12
CA PRO A 18 5.79 16.11 10.53
C PRO A 18 5.13 17.08 9.54
N SER A 19 4.78 18.29 9.96
CA SER A 19 4.08 19.28 9.11
C SER A 19 4.80 19.66 7.81
N THR A 20 6.10 19.39 7.72
CA THR A 20 6.93 19.64 6.53
C THR A 20 6.88 18.52 5.50
N TYR A 21 6.36 17.34 5.85
CA TYR A 21 6.32 16.16 5.00
C TYR A 21 4.89 15.66 4.85
N ASN A 22 4.58 15.07 3.70
CA ASN A 22 3.27 14.46 3.46
C ASN A 22 3.21 13.02 3.99
N ALA A 23 4.38 12.39 4.16
CA ALA A 23 4.47 10.98 4.50
C ALA A 23 5.67 10.67 5.40
N VAL A 24 5.58 9.55 6.11
CA VAL A 24 6.69 8.94 6.85
C VAL A 24 6.76 7.45 6.54
N LEU A 25 7.99 6.93 6.45
CA LEU A 25 8.26 5.49 6.37
C LEU A 25 8.50 4.96 7.77
N VAL A 26 7.74 3.94 8.15
CA VAL A 26 7.81 3.34 9.48
C VAL A 26 8.30 1.90 9.33
N PRO A 27 9.45 1.52 9.93
CA PRO A 27 9.92 0.15 9.90
C PRO A 27 8.86 -0.82 10.42
N TYR A 28 8.55 -1.83 9.61
CA TYR A 28 7.52 -2.79 9.97
C TYR A 28 8.11 -3.86 10.90
N PRO A 29 7.50 -4.18 12.06
CA PRO A 29 8.11 -5.09 13.03
C PRO A 29 8.15 -6.51 12.48
N SER A 30 9.35 -7.10 12.52
CA SER A 30 9.58 -8.45 12.00
C SER A 30 8.83 -9.54 12.75
N ALA A 31 8.41 -9.28 13.99
CA ALA A 31 7.64 -10.22 14.80
C ALA A 31 6.18 -10.36 14.36
N THR A 32 5.66 -9.48 13.49
CA THR A 32 4.26 -9.53 13.05
C THR A 32 4.03 -10.64 12.03
N VAL A 33 2.84 -11.23 12.05
CA VAL A 33 2.41 -12.24 11.07
C VAL A 33 2.50 -11.69 9.64
N LEU A 34 2.02 -10.46 9.43
CA LEU A 34 2.07 -9.83 8.11
C LEU A 34 3.49 -9.66 7.58
N TYR A 35 4.46 -9.27 8.43
CA TYR A 35 5.86 -9.20 8.02
C TYR A 35 6.36 -10.56 7.50
N GLN A 36 6.10 -11.63 8.25
CA GLN A 36 6.54 -12.98 7.90
C GLN A 36 5.86 -13.48 6.61
N ASP A 37 4.59 -13.15 6.43
CA ASP A 37 3.84 -13.46 5.21
C ASP A 37 4.42 -12.72 4.00
N LEU A 38 4.70 -11.42 4.12
CA LEU A 38 5.33 -10.63 3.06
C LEU A 38 6.71 -11.19 2.69
N VAL A 39 7.55 -11.50 3.67
CA VAL A 39 8.86 -12.15 3.44
C VAL A 39 8.68 -13.48 2.72
N THR A 40 7.70 -14.29 3.13
CA THR A 40 7.41 -15.59 2.50
C THR A 40 6.95 -15.42 1.05
N GLN A 41 6.12 -14.43 0.76
CA GLN A 41 5.68 -14.14 -0.60
C GLN A 41 6.83 -13.65 -1.49
N ILE A 42 7.68 -12.74 -1.00
CA ILE A 42 8.84 -12.24 -1.76
C ILE A 42 9.87 -13.33 -2.00
N LYS A 43 10.09 -14.26 -1.04
CA LYS A 43 11.00 -15.40 -1.21
C LYS A 43 10.61 -16.34 -2.35
N LYS A 44 9.37 -16.28 -2.84
CA LYS A 44 8.95 -17.04 -4.04
C LYS A 44 9.57 -16.47 -5.33
N ILE A 45 10.12 -15.26 -5.28
CA ILE A 45 10.81 -14.62 -6.40
C ILE A 45 12.29 -15.04 -6.38
N PRO A 46 12.78 -15.79 -7.37
CA PRO A 46 14.16 -16.26 -7.39
C PRO A 46 15.16 -15.10 -7.36
N GLY A 47 16.15 -15.17 -6.47
CA GLY A 47 17.19 -14.16 -6.32
C GLY A 47 16.77 -12.90 -5.55
N ALA A 48 15.52 -12.77 -5.12
CA ALA A 48 15.09 -11.68 -4.27
C ALA A 48 15.53 -11.90 -2.81
N ASN A 49 16.08 -10.86 -2.20
CA ASN A 49 16.38 -10.82 -0.77
C ASN A 49 15.72 -9.60 -0.15
N VAL A 50 15.01 -9.79 0.97
CA VAL A 50 14.36 -8.69 1.70
C VAL A 50 15.40 -8.02 2.58
N ILE A 51 15.62 -6.72 2.36
CA ILE A 51 16.54 -5.89 3.17
C ILE A 51 15.77 -5.21 4.30
N SER A 52 14.62 -4.61 3.97
CA SER A 52 13.71 -3.96 4.91
C SER A 52 12.26 -4.10 4.41
N ILE A 53 11.31 -3.98 5.33
CA ILE A 53 9.90 -3.75 5.03
C ILE A 53 9.50 -2.54 5.84
N GLU A 54 8.95 -1.55 5.15
CA GLU A 54 8.53 -0.28 5.73
C GLU A 54 7.09 -0.02 5.33
N GLN A 55 6.30 0.47 6.28
CA GLN A 55 4.96 0.97 6.03
C GLN A 55 5.02 2.42 5.61
N ILE A 56 4.30 2.77 4.54
CA ILE A 56 4.05 4.15 4.15
C ILE A 56 2.88 4.68 4.99
N LYS A 57 3.10 5.77 5.72
CA LYS A 57 2.05 6.53 6.38
C LYS A 57 1.90 7.88 5.67
N ASN A 58 0.80 8.09 4.97
CA ASN A 58 0.46 9.33 4.27
C ASN A 58 -1.05 9.59 4.39
N PRO A 59 -1.51 10.30 5.43
CA PRO A 59 -2.93 10.50 5.73
C PRO A 59 -3.76 11.04 4.55
N ASN A 60 -3.16 11.85 3.68
CA ASN A 60 -3.85 12.42 2.53
C ASN A 60 -4.15 11.36 1.46
N ILE A 61 -3.18 10.49 1.16
CA ILE A 61 -3.37 9.38 0.21
C ILE A 61 -4.35 8.35 0.77
N GLU A 62 -4.30 8.10 2.07
CA GLU A 62 -5.17 7.14 2.75
C GLU A 62 -6.63 7.58 2.69
N ALA A 63 -6.88 8.86 3.02
CA ALA A 63 -8.21 9.44 2.91
C ALA A 63 -8.74 9.41 1.47
N LEU A 64 -7.87 9.71 0.49
CA LEU A 64 -8.22 9.62 -0.93
C LEU A 64 -8.54 8.18 -1.35
N TYR A 65 -7.73 7.21 -0.92
CA TYR A 65 -7.95 5.79 -1.19
C TYR A 65 -9.31 5.33 -0.66
N GLU A 66 -9.62 5.64 0.60
CA GLU A 66 -10.89 5.29 1.23
C GLU A 66 -12.09 5.92 0.52
N TYR A 67 -11.96 7.19 0.11
CA TYR A 67 -12.98 7.86 -0.67
C TYR A 67 -13.24 7.15 -2.01
N MET A 68 -12.16 6.80 -2.73
CA MET A 68 -12.26 6.10 -4.01
C MET A 68 -12.82 4.69 -3.86
N LYS A 69 -12.38 3.94 -2.85
CA LYS A 69 -12.88 2.60 -2.51
C LYS A 69 -14.39 2.61 -2.27
N ARG A 70 -14.89 3.55 -1.46
CA ARG A 70 -16.33 3.72 -1.20
C ARG A 70 -17.10 4.11 -2.45
N THR A 71 -16.49 4.90 -3.32
CA THR A 71 -17.09 5.32 -4.59
C THR A 71 -17.23 4.12 -5.52
N ILE A 72 -16.17 3.33 -5.72
CA ILE A 72 -16.19 2.10 -6.52
C ILE A 72 -17.19 1.09 -5.97
N ALA A 73 -17.20 0.89 -4.65
CA ALA A 73 -18.10 -0.05 -4.00
C ALA A 73 -19.58 0.22 -4.36
N LYS A 74 -20.01 1.49 -4.40
CA LYS A 74 -21.40 1.85 -4.76
C LYS A 74 -21.79 1.43 -6.17
N GLU A 75 -20.82 1.34 -7.08
CA GLU A 75 -21.03 0.96 -8.47
C GLU A 75 -20.91 -0.57 -8.69
N CYS A 76 -20.49 -1.33 -7.68
CA CYS A 76 -20.28 -2.77 -7.75
C CYS A 76 -21.44 -3.57 -7.12
N PRO A 77 -21.81 -4.73 -7.70
CA PRO A 77 -22.79 -5.63 -7.08
C PRO A 77 -22.42 -5.95 -5.63
N GLY A 78 -23.40 -5.89 -4.72
CA GLY A 78 -23.17 -6.21 -3.30
C GLY A 78 -22.42 -5.14 -2.50
N ASN A 79 -22.10 -3.98 -3.08
CA ASN A 79 -21.22 -2.98 -2.48
C ASN A 79 -19.81 -3.49 -2.17
N ASP A 80 -19.30 -4.38 -3.02
CA ASP A 80 -17.98 -4.98 -2.87
C ASP A 80 -17.02 -4.43 -3.94
N PRO A 81 -16.01 -3.63 -3.57
CA PRO A 81 -15.02 -3.11 -4.51
C PRO A 81 -14.01 -4.17 -5.00
N ASN A 82 -14.09 -5.42 -4.51
CA ASN A 82 -13.14 -6.51 -4.82
C ASN A 82 -11.68 -6.07 -4.60
N GLU A 83 -11.43 -5.53 -3.39
CA GLU A 83 -10.11 -5.08 -2.95
C GLU A 83 -9.11 -6.25 -2.92
N ARG A 84 -7.88 -5.99 -3.38
CA ARG A 84 -6.80 -6.97 -3.44
C ARG A 84 -5.47 -6.34 -3.04
N GLU A 85 -4.65 -7.15 -2.41
CA GLU A 85 -3.24 -6.86 -2.14
C GLU A 85 -2.41 -7.41 -3.31
N LEU A 86 -1.61 -6.55 -3.95
CA LEU A 86 -0.86 -6.89 -5.17
C LEU A 86 0.60 -6.47 -5.05
N PHE A 87 1.47 -6.97 -5.96
CA PHE A 87 2.89 -6.59 -6.06
C PHE A 87 3.23 -5.61 -7.22
N HIS A 88 4.17 -4.66 -7.03
CA HIS A 88 4.47 -3.50 -7.91
C HIS A 88 5.93 -3.14 -7.66
N GLY A 89 6.78 -3.46 -8.63
CA GLY A 89 8.15 -3.00 -8.66
C GLY A 89 8.24 -1.65 -9.36
N THR A 90 9.07 -0.75 -8.86
CA THR A 90 9.37 0.53 -9.51
C THR A 90 10.87 0.81 -9.50
N GLY A 91 11.31 1.76 -10.33
CA GLY A 91 12.68 2.25 -10.29
C GLY A 91 12.91 3.19 -9.09
N GLY A 92 14.13 3.24 -8.56
CA GLY A 92 14.44 4.03 -7.36
C GLY A 92 14.03 5.51 -7.42
N LYS A 93 14.07 6.12 -8.61
CA LYS A 93 13.68 7.53 -8.83
C LYS A 93 12.18 7.80 -8.62
N ALA A 94 11.34 6.78 -8.70
CA ALA A 94 9.89 6.90 -8.57
C ALA A 94 9.39 6.71 -7.13
N ILE A 95 10.23 6.17 -6.24
CA ILE A 95 9.86 5.84 -4.86
C ILE A 95 9.36 7.07 -4.11
N GLU A 96 10.12 8.17 -4.16
CA GLU A 96 9.76 9.42 -3.46
C GLU A 96 8.44 10.01 -3.99
N GLY A 97 8.21 9.93 -5.30
CA GLY A 97 6.98 10.41 -5.92
C GLY A 97 5.77 9.59 -5.48
N ILE A 98 5.89 8.26 -5.43
CA ILE A 98 4.81 7.36 -5.00
C ILE A 98 4.50 7.57 -3.50
N ILE A 99 5.52 7.71 -2.65
CA ILE A 99 5.33 7.92 -1.21
C ILE A 99 4.56 9.23 -0.95
N ASN A 100 4.89 10.30 -1.67
CA ASN A 100 4.33 11.63 -1.39
C ASN A 100 3.02 11.92 -2.14
N ALA A 101 2.88 11.44 -3.37
CA ALA A 101 1.76 11.78 -4.25
C ALA A 101 0.89 10.57 -4.64
N GLY A 102 1.28 9.36 -4.25
CA GLY A 102 0.60 8.13 -4.64
C GLY A 102 0.90 7.75 -6.08
N PHE A 103 0.09 6.81 -6.60
CA PHE A 103 0.22 6.36 -7.99
C PHE A 103 -0.50 7.32 -8.94
N ASP A 104 0.20 7.83 -9.94
CA ASP A 104 -0.36 8.61 -11.04
C ASP A 104 0.23 8.19 -12.40
N ASP A 105 -0.19 8.88 -13.46
CA ASP A 105 0.17 8.63 -14.86
C ASP A 105 1.65 8.84 -15.15
N ARG A 106 2.51 9.14 -14.17
CA ARG A 106 3.97 9.18 -14.35
C ARG A 106 4.62 7.83 -14.07
N PHE A 107 3.88 6.88 -13.48
CA PHE A 107 4.39 5.57 -13.05
C PHE A 107 3.84 4.39 -13.88
N PHE A 108 3.32 4.64 -15.10
CA PHE A 108 2.96 3.55 -16.01
C PHE A 108 4.18 2.95 -16.71
N SER A 109 4.10 1.66 -17.03
CA SER A 109 5.04 1.05 -17.96
C SER A 109 4.49 1.15 -19.39
N PRO A 110 5.14 1.90 -20.30
CA PRO A 110 4.72 1.97 -21.71
C PRO A 110 4.80 0.61 -22.43
N SER A 111 5.48 -0.38 -21.85
CA SER A 111 5.66 -1.73 -22.41
C SER A 111 4.69 -2.77 -21.83
N GLY A 112 3.66 -2.36 -21.07
CA GLY A 112 2.66 -3.28 -20.52
C GLY A 112 1.82 -3.96 -21.60
N ALA A 113 1.84 -5.30 -21.64
CA ALA A 113 1.10 -6.11 -22.63
C ALA A 113 -0.44 -5.98 -22.55
N TRP A 114 -0.97 -5.32 -21.51
CA TRP A 114 -2.41 -5.22 -21.22
C TRP A 114 -2.89 -3.76 -21.08
N GLY A 115 -2.17 -2.81 -21.69
CA GLY A 115 -2.47 -1.38 -21.63
C GLY A 115 -1.78 -0.65 -20.46
N MET A 116 -1.98 0.67 -20.37
CA MET A 116 -1.46 1.51 -19.28
C MET A 116 -2.12 1.10 -17.96
N LEU A 117 -1.50 0.17 -17.23
CA LEU A 117 -2.01 -0.34 -15.98
C LEU A 117 -1.54 0.52 -14.80
N ARG A 118 -2.50 0.97 -14.00
CA ARG A 118 -2.29 1.55 -12.67
C ARG A 118 -2.29 0.40 -11.66
N LEU A 119 -1.10 -0.11 -11.31
CA LEU A 119 -0.96 -1.12 -10.27
C LEU A 119 -0.78 -0.42 -8.92
N SER A 120 -1.87 -0.27 -8.19
CA SER A 120 -1.91 0.38 -6.89
C SER A 120 -1.36 -0.55 -5.80
N PHE A 121 -0.42 -0.06 -5.00
CA PHE A 121 -0.29 -0.46 -3.60
C PHE A 121 -0.87 0.65 -2.77
N ALA A 122 -1.90 0.32 -2.03
CA ALA A 122 -2.11 1.01 -0.79
C ALA A 122 -2.03 -0.10 0.24
N ASN A 123 -0.82 -0.45 0.69
CA ASN A 123 -0.71 -1.26 1.91
C ASN A 123 -1.01 -0.32 3.08
N CYS A 124 -2.29 -0.02 3.20
CA CYS A 124 -2.90 0.80 4.21
C CYS A 124 -3.10 -0.09 5.44
N CYS A 125 -2.01 -0.40 6.15
CA CYS A 125 -2.14 -0.97 7.49
C CYS A 125 -2.66 0.15 8.43
N PHE A 126 -3.97 0.35 8.53
CA PHE A 126 -4.53 1.29 9.51
C PHE A 126 -5.07 0.59 10.74
N ASP A 127 -4.50 1.02 11.88
CA ASP A 127 -5.09 0.95 13.20
C ASP A 127 -6.00 2.17 13.41
N SER A 128 -7.08 1.99 14.18
CA SER A 128 -8.00 3.04 14.64
C SER A 128 -8.16 2.96 16.15
#